data_AF-A0A7X5EBE4-F1
#
_entry.id   AF-A0A7X5EBE4-F1
#
_cell.length_a   1.000
_cell.length_b   1.000
_cell.length_c   1.000
_cell.angle_alpha   90.00
_cell.angle_beta   90.00
_cell.angle_gamma   90.00
#
_symmetry.space_group_name_H-M   'P 1'
#
loop_
_entity.id
_entity.type
_entity.pdbx_description
1 polymer ?
#
loop_
_entity_poly.entity_id
_entity_poly.type
_entity_poly.pdbx_seq_one_letter_code
_entity_poly.pdbx_strand_id
1 'polypeptide(L)'
;MLFPTQIVVTRELNESGHIWLRALSEKISIQEMENLVEKVRGLEGKFSRELADSVLEVSIQANEQRIEEWKGGGNMGPALMRLMQPELDILEKEAVQRGMERGMQEGMEKGIQEGIQKGMQEGMQKGVQKGMEKGMQKGMQEGVQTGIQKTIEILQDLGHENGKIVQIVKEKYNLTDEEIEKYINN
;
A
#
# COMPACT_ATOMS: atom_id res chain seq x y z
N MET A 1 62.68 9.84 -37.12
CA MET A 1 62.23 8.49 -37.54
C MET A 1 60.82 8.62 -38.06
N LEU A 2 60.59 8.35 -39.35
CA LEU A 2 59.24 8.25 -39.91
C LEU A 2 58.86 6.78 -39.85
N PHE A 3 57.81 6.45 -39.10
CA PHE A 3 57.27 5.10 -39.07
C PHE A 3 56.34 4.91 -40.27
N PRO A 4 56.36 3.74 -40.93
CA PRO A 4 55.34 3.40 -41.92
C PRO A 4 53.96 3.54 -41.28
N THR A 5 53.17 4.48 -41.78
CA THR A 5 51.83 4.78 -41.25
C THR A 5 50.81 4.39 -42.30
N GLN A 6 49.86 3.54 -41.93
CA GLN A 6 48.74 3.19 -42.79
C GLN A 6 47.46 3.80 -42.20
N ILE A 7 46.69 4.48 -43.05
CA ILE A 7 45.40 5.07 -42.68
C ILE A 7 44.30 4.17 -43.24
N VAL A 8 43.42 3.69 -42.36
CA VAL A 8 42.21 2.95 -42.73
C VAL A 8 41.01 3.88 -42.59
N VAL A 9 40.25 4.04 -43.68
CA VAL A 9 39.06 4.88 -43.71
C VAL A 9 37.83 3.99 -43.61
N THR A 10 37.23 3.90 -42.42
CA THR A 10 36.16 2.94 -42.11
C THR A 10 34.92 3.09 -43.00
N ARG A 11 34.57 4.32 -43.41
CA ARG A 11 33.45 4.59 -44.33
C ARG A 11 33.61 4.00 -45.74
N GLU A 12 34.85 3.75 -46.18
CA GLU A 12 35.14 3.19 -47.51
C GLU A 12 35.20 1.64 -47.48
N LEU A 13 35.15 1.04 -46.28
CA LEU A 13 35.22 -0.42 -46.14
C LEU A 13 33.88 -1.05 -46.47
N ASN A 14 33.91 -2.27 -47.02
CA ASN A 14 32.68 -3.02 -47.24
C ASN A 14 32.00 -3.41 -45.92
N GLU A 15 30.66 -3.43 -45.93
CA GLU A 15 29.86 -3.70 -44.73
C GLU A 15 29.98 -5.15 -44.26
N SER A 16 29.97 -6.11 -45.19
CA SER A 16 29.96 -7.54 -44.88
C SER A 16 31.28 -8.03 -44.25
N GLY A 17 32.41 -7.48 -44.68
CA GLY A 17 33.75 -7.91 -44.27
C GLY A 17 34.29 -7.20 -43.03
N HIS A 18 33.98 -5.92 -42.85
CA HIS A 18 34.69 -5.05 -41.89
C HIS A 18 33.79 -4.45 -40.80
N ILE A 19 32.69 -5.13 -40.45
CA ILE A 19 31.72 -4.61 -39.47
C ILE A 19 32.34 -4.20 -38.12
N TRP A 20 33.35 -4.93 -37.63
CA TRP A 20 34.03 -4.60 -36.37
C TRP A 20 34.74 -3.25 -36.40
N LEU A 21 35.30 -2.87 -37.55
CA LEU A 21 35.95 -1.56 -37.73
C LEU A 21 34.92 -0.47 -38.03
N ARG A 22 33.86 -0.79 -38.78
CA ARG A 22 32.77 0.16 -39.07
C ARG A 22 31.97 0.51 -37.82
N ALA A 23 31.83 -0.43 -36.89
CA ALA A 23 31.12 -0.24 -35.64
C ALA A 23 31.75 0.84 -34.74
N LEU A 24 33.07 1.03 -34.84
CA LEU A 24 33.82 2.05 -34.09
C LEU A 24 33.62 3.49 -34.62
N SER A 25 32.59 3.73 -35.43
CA SER A 25 32.24 5.05 -35.94
C SER A 25 31.07 5.65 -35.16
N GLU A 26 31.10 6.97 -34.93
CA GLU A 26 30.04 7.76 -34.26
C GLU A 26 28.72 7.87 -35.06
N LYS A 27 28.58 7.14 -36.16
CA LYS A 27 27.40 7.18 -37.04
C LYS A 27 26.95 5.81 -37.53
N ILE A 28 27.07 4.78 -36.69
CA ILE A 28 26.60 3.45 -37.03
C ILE A 28 25.09 3.46 -37.34
N SER A 29 24.69 2.71 -38.37
CA SER A 29 23.27 2.50 -38.70
C SER A 29 22.67 1.34 -37.90
N ILE A 30 21.34 1.25 -37.83
CA ILE A 30 20.63 0.16 -37.14
C ILE A 30 21.06 -1.18 -37.70
N GLN A 31 21.07 -1.29 -39.03
CA GLN A 31 21.40 -2.54 -39.72
C GLN A 31 22.84 -3.00 -39.42
N GLU A 32 23.78 -2.06 -39.33
CA GLU A 32 25.15 -2.36 -38.94
C GLU A 32 25.25 -2.81 -37.48
N MET A 33 24.50 -2.18 -36.57
CA MET A 33 24.45 -2.60 -35.18
C MET A 33 23.82 -4.00 -35.02
N GLU A 34 22.74 -4.29 -35.73
CA GLU A 34 22.14 -5.62 -35.76
C GLU A 34 23.10 -6.67 -36.29
N ASN A 35 23.79 -6.37 -37.40
CA ASN A 35 24.79 -7.25 -37.98
C ASN A 35 25.96 -7.49 -37.03
N LEU A 36 26.40 -6.45 -36.31
CA LEU A 36 27.44 -6.56 -35.28
C LEU A 36 26.99 -7.51 -34.17
N VAL A 37 25.80 -7.30 -33.60
CA VAL A 37 25.24 -8.14 -32.54
C VAL A 37 25.09 -9.59 -32.99
N GLU A 38 24.62 -9.85 -34.22
CA GLU A 38 24.56 -11.21 -34.75
C GLU A 38 25.94 -11.85 -34.91
N LYS A 39 26.97 -11.09 -35.31
CA LYS A 39 28.35 -11.62 -35.33
C LYS A 39 28.87 -11.92 -33.93
N VAL A 40 28.60 -11.07 -32.94
CA VAL A 40 28.98 -11.32 -31.53
C VAL A 40 28.41 -12.66 -31.05
N ARG A 41 27.14 -12.95 -31.38
CA ARG A 41 26.46 -14.20 -30.99
C ARG A 41 27.05 -15.44 -31.64
N GLY A 42 27.60 -15.32 -32.85
CA GLY A 42 28.23 -16.41 -33.57
C GLY A 42 29.68 -16.70 -33.15
N LEU A 43 30.26 -15.93 -32.22
CA LEU A 43 31.63 -16.13 -31.77
C LEU A 43 31.74 -17.24 -30.73
N GLU A 44 32.67 -18.15 -30.98
CA GLU A 44 33.08 -19.18 -30.04
C GLU A 44 34.43 -18.82 -29.40
N GLY A 45 34.65 -19.29 -28.17
CA GLY A 45 35.86 -19.01 -27.41
C GLY A 45 35.75 -17.79 -26.49
N LYS A 46 36.53 -17.79 -25.41
CA LYS A 46 36.49 -16.73 -24.38
C LYS A 46 37.09 -15.42 -24.89
N PHE A 47 38.30 -15.49 -25.45
CA PHE A 47 39.06 -14.32 -25.89
C PHE A 47 38.35 -13.53 -27.00
N SER A 48 37.80 -14.21 -28.01
CA SER A 48 37.07 -13.56 -29.10
C SER A 48 35.80 -12.86 -28.62
N ARG A 49 35.13 -13.40 -27.60
CA ARG A 49 33.97 -12.76 -26.97
C ARG A 49 34.37 -11.52 -26.18
N GLU A 50 35.43 -11.58 -25.38
CA GLU A 50 35.92 -10.41 -24.65
C GLU A 50 36.32 -9.25 -25.59
N LEU A 51 36.94 -9.56 -26.74
CA LEU A 51 37.24 -8.54 -27.76
C LEU A 51 35.97 -7.98 -28.40
N ALA A 52 35.01 -8.85 -28.72
CA ALA A 52 33.74 -8.45 -29.30
C ALA A 52 32.92 -7.58 -28.34
N ASP A 53 32.91 -7.91 -27.06
CA ASP A 53 32.27 -7.14 -25.99
C ASP A 53 32.91 -5.75 -25.89
N SER A 54 34.24 -5.67 -25.94
CA SER A 54 34.96 -4.38 -25.92
C SER A 54 34.61 -3.50 -27.12
N VAL A 55 34.53 -4.08 -28.32
CA VAL A 55 34.12 -3.33 -29.53
C VAL A 55 32.66 -2.90 -29.44
N LEU A 56 31.78 -3.79 -28.97
CA LEU A 56 30.36 -3.49 -28.81
C LEU A 56 30.14 -2.37 -27.78
N GLU A 57 30.83 -2.43 -26.64
CA GLU A 57 30.77 -1.40 -25.59
C GLU A 57 31.17 -0.03 -26.13
N VAL A 58 32.34 0.07 -26.77
CA VAL A 58 32.81 1.34 -27.35
C VAL A 58 31.86 1.84 -28.44
N SER A 59 31.33 0.94 -29.27
CA SER A 59 30.38 1.30 -30.33
C SER A 59 29.06 1.84 -29.76
N ILE A 60 28.54 1.24 -28.68
CA ILE A 60 27.33 1.71 -28.00
C ILE A 60 27.58 3.06 -27.33
N GLN A 61 28.69 3.21 -26.60
CA GLN A 61 29.04 4.46 -25.91
C GLN A 61 29.20 5.62 -26.90
N ALA A 62 29.89 5.40 -28.02
CA ALA A 62 30.08 6.43 -29.05
C ALA A 62 28.78 6.79 -29.82
N ASN A 63 27.74 5.96 -29.73
CA ASN A 63 26.47 6.13 -30.44
C ASN A 63 25.25 6.22 -29.51
N GLU A 64 25.45 6.60 -28.23
CA GLU A 64 24.43 6.56 -27.17
C GLU A 64 23.10 7.22 -27.57
N GLN A 65 23.13 8.47 -28.05
CA GLN A 65 21.92 9.21 -28.43
C GLN A 65 21.10 8.47 -29.50
N ARG A 66 21.76 7.89 -30.51
CA ARG A 66 21.07 7.13 -31.56
C ARG A 66 20.49 5.83 -31.02
N ILE A 67 21.22 5.17 -30.14
CA ILE A 67 20.76 3.95 -29.48
C ILE A 67 19.55 4.25 -28.59
N GLU A 68 19.48 5.40 -27.92
CA GLU A 68 18.30 5.87 -27.18
C GLU A 68 17.12 6.17 -28.09
N GLU A 69 17.33 6.88 -29.21
CA GLU A 69 16.30 7.12 -30.22
C GLU A 69 15.73 5.79 -30.77
N TRP A 70 16.58 4.78 -30.94
CA TRP A 70 16.17 3.45 -31.38
C TRP A 70 15.41 2.67 -30.29
N LYS A 71 15.85 2.76 -29.04
CA LYS A 71 15.14 2.20 -27.87
C LYS A 71 13.72 2.75 -27.77
N GLY A 72 13.54 4.05 -27.98
CA GLY A 72 12.23 4.71 -27.93
C GLY A 72 11.34 4.50 -29.16
N GLY A 73 11.91 4.08 -30.29
CA GLY A 73 11.23 4.03 -31.59
C GLY A 73 10.36 2.80 -31.87
N GLY A 74 10.25 1.86 -30.93
CA GLY A 74 9.48 0.61 -31.12
C GLY A 74 10.03 -0.35 -32.18
N ASN A 75 11.17 -0.02 -32.79
CA ASN A 75 11.81 -0.77 -33.87
C ASN A 75 13.18 -1.30 -33.42
N MET A 76 13.28 -1.71 -32.15
CA MET A 76 14.49 -2.38 -31.66
C MET A 76 14.54 -3.77 -32.28
N GLY A 77 15.58 -4.02 -33.08
CA GLY A 77 15.81 -5.28 -33.77
C GLY A 77 15.70 -6.51 -32.88
N PRO A 78 15.21 -7.67 -33.39
CA PRO A 78 15.04 -8.90 -32.59
C PRO A 78 16.33 -9.39 -31.93
N ALA A 79 17.49 -9.13 -32.55
CA ALA A 79 18.80 -9.50 -32.04
C ALA A 79 19.17 -8.74 -30.76
N LEU A 80 18.91 -7.43 -30.75
CA LEU A 80 19.21 -6.54 -29.62
C LEU A 80 18.22 -6.74 -28.47
N MET A 81 16.93 -6.93 -28.77
CA MET A 81 15.92 -7.31 -27.76
C MET A 81 16.32 -8.59 -27.03
N ARG A 82 16.73 -9.63 -27.78
CA ARG A 82 17.16 -10.90 -27.19
C ARG A 82 18.41 -10.77 -26.32
N LEU A 83 19.32 -9.87 -26.68
CA LEU A 83 20.51 -9.58 -25.89
C LEU A 83 20.16 -8.92 -24.55
N MET A 84 19.22 -7.97 -24.56
CA MET A 84 18.81 -7.20 -23.37
C MET A 84 17.73 -7.89 -22.53
N GLN A 85 17.07 -8.93 -23.06
CA GLN A 85 15.96 -9.62 -22.40
C GLN A 85 16.29 -10.09 -20.97
N PRO A 86 17.46 -10.71 -20.68
CA PRO A 86 17.76 -11.19 -19.33
C PRO A 86 17.79 -10.07 -18.28
N GLU A 87 18.41 -8.94 -18.60
CA GLU A 87 18.48 -7.77 -17.73
C GLU A 87 17.11 -7.11 -17.57
N LEU A 88 16.34 -7.02 -18.65
CA LEU A 88 14.97 -6.49 -18.61
C LEU A 88 14.05 -7.35 -17.73
N ASP A 89 14.15 -8.67 -17.82
CA ASP A 89 13.36 -9.59 -16.99
C ASP A 89 13.71 -9.45 -15.50
N ILE A 90 14.98 -9.23 -15.16
CA ILE A 90 15.41 -8.97 -13.78
C ILE A 90 14.83 -7.64 -13.30
N LEU A 91 14.98 -6.58 -14.09
CA LEU A 91 14.46 -5.25 -13.75
C LEU A 91 12.94 -5.26 -13.57
N GLU A 92 12.22 -5.96 -14.44
CA GLU A 92 10.76 -6.12 -14.34
C GLU A 92 10.37 -6.85 -13.06
N LYS A 93 11.02 -7.99 -12.74
CA LYS A 93 10.77 -8.73 -11.50
C LYS A 93 11.02 -7.88 -10.26
N GLU A 94 12.13 -7.14 -10.22
CA GLU A 94 12.41 -6.25 -9.11
C GLU A 94 11.41 -5.10 -9.00
N ALA A 95 10.99 -4.52 -10.13
CA ALA A 95 9.99 -3.45 -10.15
C ALA A 95 8.63 -3.95 -9.63
N VAL A 96 8.20 -5.13 -10.07
CA VAL A 96 6.98 -5.79 -9.58
C VAL A 96 7.08 -6.09 -8.10
N GLN A 97 8.20 -6.66 -7.64
CA GLN A 97 8.42 -6.97 -6.23
C GLN A 97 8.37 -5.71 -5.36
N ARG A 98 9.09 -4.65 -5.74
CA ARG A 98 9.07 -3.36 -5.02
C ARG A 98 7.69 -2.73 -5.02
N GLY A 99 6.97 -2.81 -6.13
CA GLY A 99 5.60 -2.31 -6.25
C GLY A 99 4.65 -3.04 -5.30
N MET A 100 4.76 -4.38 -5.24
CA MET A 100 3.95 -5.21 -4.36
C MET A 100 4.25 -4.95 -2.88
N GLU A 101 5.53 -4.86 -2.50
CA GLU A 101 5.95 -4.56 -1.12
C GLU A 101 5.42 -3.21 -0.66
N ARG A 102 5.59 -2.16 -1.47
CA ARG A 102 5.06 -0.82 -1.14
C ARG A 102 3.54 -0.83 -1.05
N GLY A 103 2.86 -1.43 -2.03
CA GLY A 103 1.40 -1.51 -2.05
C GLY A 103 0.85 -2.24 -0.82
N MET A 104 1.48 -3.33 -0.41
CA MET A 104 1.09 -4.07 0.79
C MET A 104 1.33 -3.27 2.06
N GLN A 105 2.50 -2.63 2.18
CA GLN A 105 2.84 -1.82 3.36
C GLN A 105 1.87 -0.63 3.51
N GLU A 106 1.67 0.16 2.45
CA GLU A 106 0.76 1.30 2.48
C GLU A 106 -0.69 0.88 2.72
N GLY A 107 -1.12 -0.22 2.08
CA GLY A 107 -2.47 -0.76 2.25
C GLY A 107 -2.73 -1.24 3.68
N MET A 108 -1.77 -1.92 4.28
CA MET A 108 -1.85 -2.39 5.67
C MET A 108 -1.87 -1.24 6.66
N GLU A 109 -0.98 -0.26 6.49
CA GLU A 109 -0.90 0.91 7.38
C GLU A 109 -2.20 1.72 7.36
N LYS A 110 -2.70 2.06 6.15
CA LYS A 110 -3.99 2.75 5.99
C LYS A 110 -5.15 1.94 6.55
N GLY A 111 -5.19 0.63 6.27
CA GLY A 111 -6.25 -0.26 6.73
C GLY A 111 -6.31 -0.35 8.26
N ILE A 112 -5.16 -0.47 8.93
CA ILE A 112 -5.07 -0.49 10.39
C ILE A 112 -5.50 0.85 10.98
N GLN A 113 -4.98 1.96 10.44
CA GLN A 113 -5.29 3.29 10.95
C GLN A 113 -6.79 3.60 10.84
N GLU A 114 -7.38 3.37 9.67
CA GLU A 114 -8.82 3.58 9.47
C GLU A 114 -9.67 2.64 10.32
N GLY A 115 -9.27 1.36 10.41
CA GLY A 115 -9.97 0.35 11.20
C GLY A 115 -10.01 0.70 12.68
N ILE A 116 -8.87 1.10 13.26
CA ILE A 116 -8.77 1.54 14.66
C ILE A 116 -9.60 2.80 14.87
N GLN A 117 -9.49 3.80 14.01
CA GLN A 117 -10.20 5.07 14.18
C GLN A 117 -11.72 4.88 14.12
N LYS A 118 -12.23 4.19 13.09
CA LYS A 118 -13.66 3.89 12.95
C LYS A 118 -14.16 3.01 14.10
N GLY A 119 -13.42 1.95 14.42
CA GLY A 119 -13.77 1.03 15.50
C GLY A 119 -13.84 1.72 16.86
N MET A 120 -12.88 2.58 17.19
CA MET A 120 -12.87 3.33 18.45
C MET A 120 -14.00 4.35 18.51
N GLN A 121 -14.24 5.11 17.44
CA GLN A 121 -15.29 6.13 17.40
C GLN A 121 -16.68 5.50 17.55
N GLU A 122 -16.97 4.44 16.77
CA GLU A 122 -18.24 3.74 16.86
C GLU A 122 -18.42 3.03 18.21
N GLY A 123 -17.37 2.35 18.69
CA GLY A 123 -17.38 1.65 19.96
C GLY A 123 -17.64 2.60 21.13
N MET A 124 -16.98 3.76 21.14
CA MET A 124 -17.14 4.77 22.18
C MET A 124 -18.54 5.41 22.14
N GLN A 125 -19.04 5.80 20.96
CA GLN A 125 -20.39 6.36 20.84
C GLN A 125 -21.46 5.37 21.33
N LYS A 126 -21.42 4.13 20.83
CA LYS A 126 -22.38 3.09 21.22
C LYS A 126 -22.27 2.75 22.70
N GLY A 127 -21.04 2.70 23.23
CA GLY A 127 -20.78 2.41 24.64
C GLY A 127 -21.30 3.49 25.58
N VAL A 128 -20.98 4.76 25.29
CA VAL A 128 -21.42 5.91 26.09
C VAL A 128 -22.93 6.05 26.06
N GLN A 129 -23.56 5.96 24.89
CA GLN A 129 -25.01 6.10 24.77
C GLN A 129 -25.75 5.01 25.56
N LYS A 130 -25.39 3.74 25.37
CA LYS A 130 -26.01 2.63 26.10
C LYS A 130 -25.71 2.68 27.60
N GLY A 131 -24.50 3.07 27.98
CA GLY A 131 -24.10 3.20 29.38
C GLY A 131 -24.89 4.29 30.09
N MET A 132 -25.04 5.45 29.46
CA MET A 132 -25.77 6.59 30.02
C MET A 132 -27.26 6.31 30.13
N GLU A 133 -27.88 5.73 29.10
CA GLU A 133 -29.30 5.37 29.11
C GLU A 133 -29.63 4.38 30.23
N LYS A 134 -28.86 3.28 30.33
CA LYS A 134 -29.04 2.29 31.40
C LYS A 134 -28.76 2.87 32.78
N GLY A 135 -27.71 3.67 32.91
CA GLY A 135 -27.34 4.30 34.18
C GLY A 135 -28.41 5.26 34.67
N MET A 136 -28.95 6.09 33.77
CA MET A 136 -30.00 7.06 34.09
C MET A 136 -31.32 6.35 34.45
N GLN A 137 -31.72 5.34 33.68
CA GLN A 137 -32.94 4.57 33.97
C GLN A 137 -32.84 3.86 35.33
N LYS A 138 -31.72 3.19 35.60
CA LYS A 138 -31.50 2.50 36.87
C LYS A 138 -31.43 3.47 38.05
N GLY A 139 -30.67 4.56 37.91
CA GLY A 139 -30.56 5.57 38.97
C GLY A 139 -31.89 6.27 39.27
N MET A 140 -32.72 6.51 38.26
CA MET A 140 -34.06 7.08 38.44
C MET A 140 -34.99 6.10 39.15
N GLN A 141 -34.98 4.82 38.78
CA GLN A 141 -35.78 3.79 39.45
C GLN A 141 -35.37 3.62 40.92
N GLU A 142 -34.07 3.48 41.19
CA GLU A 142 -33.54 3.34 42.56
C GLU A 142 -33.81 4.59 43.40
N GLY A 143 -33.68 5.78 42.81
CA GLY A 143 -33.99 7.05 43.47
C GLY A 143 -35.46 7.18 43.84
N VAL A 144 -36.38 6.84 42.93
CA VAL A 144 -37.83 6.85 43.20
C VAL A 144 -38.18 5.83 44.29
N GLN A 145 -37.64 4.61 44.19
CA GLN A 145 -37.88 3.56 45.17
C GLN A 145 -37.39 3.95 46.57
N THR A 146 -36.18 4.49 46.66
CA THR A 146 -35.59 4.95 47.93
C THR A 146 -36.38 6.13 48.50
N GLY A 147 -36.82 7.08 47.65
CA GLY A 147 -37.62 8.23 48.06
C GLY A 147 -38.99 7.83 48.63
N ILE A 148 -39.67 6.85 48.01
CA ILE A 148 -40.91 6.28 48.52
C ILE A 148 -40.66 5.62 49.89
N GLN A 149 -39.64 4.77 49.99
CA GLN A 149 -39.30 4.08 51.25
C GLN A 149 -39.02 5.07 52.38
N LYS A 150 -38.20 6.10 52.13
CA LYS A 150 -37.92 7.14 53.13
C LYS A 150 -39.15 7.95 53.51
N THR A 151 -40.08 8.17 52.58
CA THR A 151 -41.34 8.84 52.91
C THR A 151 -42.19 8.00 53.86
N ILE A 152 -42.26 6.68 53.64
CA ILE A 152 -42.96 5.74 54.52
C ILE A 152 -42.32 5.73 55.91
N GLU A 153 -41.00 5.58 56.00
CA GLU A 153 -40.25 5.59 57.27
C GLU A 153 -40.54 6.85 58.07
N ILE A 154 -40.46 8.03 57.45
CA ILE A 154 -40.74 9.32 58.12
C ILE A 154 -42.18 9.38 58.63
N LEU A 155 -43.16 8.92 57.84
CA LEU A 155 -44.57 8.94 58.27
C LEU A 155 -44.84 7.96 59.42
N GLN A 156 -44.15 6.82 59.45
CA GLN A 156 -44.21 5.87 60.57
C GLN A 156 -43.61 6.47 61.84
N ASP A 157 -42.44 7.12 61.74
CA ASP A 157 -41.76 7.79 62.87
C ASP A 157 -42.61 8.92 63.46
N LEU A 158 -43.42 9.58 62.63
CA LEU A 158 -44.37 10.62 63.05
C LEU A 158 -45.67 10.04 63.66
N GLY A 159 -45.81 8.72 63.74
CA GLY A 159 -46.95 8.05 64.37
C GLY A 159 -48.22 8.00 63.53
N HIS A 160 -48.11 8.13 62.20
CA HIS A 160 -49.28 7.96 61.33
C HIS A 160 -49.73 6.49 61.26
N GLU A 161 -51.03 6.26 61.27
CA GLU A 161 -51.61 4.92 61.06
C GLU A 161 -51.30 4.41 59.64
N ASN A 162 -50.94 3.13 59.52
CA ASN A 162 -50.56 2.51 58.24
C ASN A 162 -51.56 2.76 57.10
N GLY A 163 -52.87 2.75 57.39
CA GLY A 163 -53.90 3.04 56.38
C GLY A 163 -53.83 4.45 55.79
N LYS A 164 -53.47 5.45 56.60
CA LYS A 164 -53.25 6.84 56.14
C LYS A 164 -51.93 6.98 55.38
N ILE A 165 -50.88 6.28 55.80
CA ILE A 165 -49.59 6.26 55.10
C ILE A 165 -49.75 5.73 53.68
N VAL A 166 -50.49 4.62 53.52
CA VAL A 166 -50.82 4.04 52.21
C VAL A 166 -51.50 5.07 51.31
N GLN A 167 -52.54 5.76 51.81
CA GLN A 167 -53.24 6.77 51.02
C GLN A 167 -52.33 7.93 50.61
N ILE A 168 -51.57 8.50 51.54
CA ILE A 168 -50.68 9.64 51.28
C ILE A 168 -49.62 9.28 50.23
N VAL A 169 -49.00 8.10 50.35
CA VAL A 169 -47.94 7.67 49.44
C VAL A 169 -48.51 7.31 48.06
N LYS A 170 -49.68 6.65 47.99
CA LYS A 170 -50.37 6.38 46.72
C LYS A 170 -50.69 7.67 45.97
N GLU A 171 -51.26 8.66 46.66
CA GLU A 171 -51.62 9.95 46.05
C GLU A 171 -50.37 10.74 45.62
N LYS A 172 -49.35 10.81 46.48
CA LYS A 172 -48.15 11.62 46.22
C LYS A 172 -47.27 11.07 45.09
N TYR A 173 -47.20 9.75 44.95
CA TYR A 173 -46.39 9.08 43.93
C TYR A 173 -47.22 8.46 42.80
N ASN A 174 -48.54 8.68 42.80
CA ASN A 174 -49.50 8.17 41.82
C ASN A 174 -49.39 6.64 41.62
N LEU A 175 -49.29 5.90 42.72
CA LEU A 175 -49.13 4.45 42.73
C LEU A 175 -50.48 3.72 42.76
N THR A 176 -50.54 2.59 42.08
CA THR A 176 -51.64 1.62 42.20
C THR A 176 -51.58 0.85 43.52
N ASP A 177 -52.67 0.15 43.87
CA ASP A 177 -52.70 -0.74 45.04
C ASP A 177 -51.62 -1.83 44.95
N GLU A 178 -51.43 -2.43 43.77
CA GLU A 178 -50.41 -3.47 43.54
C GLU A 178 -48.97 -2.94 43.65
N GLU A 179 -48.73 -1.68 43.29
CA GLU A 179 -47.40 -1.09 43.34
C GLU A 179 -47.00 -0.71 44.76
N ILE A 180 -47.93 -0.21 45.58
CA ILE A 180 -47.60 0.18 46.96
C ILE A 180 -47.39 -1.02 47.89
N GLU A 181 -48.02 -2.17 47.60
CA GLU A 181 -47.78 -3.42 48.35
C GLU A 181 -46.29 -3.80 48.37
N LYS A 182 -45.54 -3.50 47.30
CA LYS A 182 -44.09 -3.77 47.20
C LYS A 182 -43.24 -2.97 48.21
N TYR A 183 -43.78 -1.90 48.78
CA TYR A 183 -43.09 -1.02 49.72
C TYR A 183 -43.51 -1.24 51.18
N ILE A 184 -44.66 -1.90 51.40
CA ILE A 184 -45.27 -2.07 52.72
C ILE A 184 -45.10 -3.51 53.24
N ASN A 185 -44.92 -4.50 52.36
CA ASN A 185 -44.77 -5.91 52.71
C ASN A 185 -43.30 -6.41 52.78
N ASN A 186 -42.31 -5.51 52.87
CA ASN A 186 -40.90 -5.87 53.09
C ASN A 186 -40.52 -5.76 54.57
#